data_AF-A0A830BVF8-F1
#
_entry.id   AF-A0A830BVF8-F1
#
_cell.length_a   1.000
_cell.length_b   1.000
_cell.length_c   1.000
_cell.angle_alpha   90.00
_cell.angle_beta   90.00
_cell.angle_gamma   90.00
#
_symmetry.space_group_name_H-M   'P 1'
#
loop_
_entity.id
_entity.type
_entity.pdbx_description
1 polymer ?
#
loop_
_entity_poly.entity_id
_entity_poly.type
_entity_poly.pdbx_seq_one_letter_code
_entity_poly.pdbx_strand_id
1 'polypeptide(L)'
;MKWELVEDIGDKVLYLSPGSSFGDTARTKSTANTIRFPKFRGDVAVFYSLRDRKYHSLDGEYEADNAYGLKILDFASWIMPKPFTPEDTPDLTWN
;
A
#
# COMPACT_ATOMS: atom_id res chain seq x y z
N MET A 1 -26.09 13.60 4.13
CA MET A 1 -24.73 13.01 4.18
C MET A 1 -23.83 13.90 3.33
N LYS A 2 -22.74 14.43 3.90
CA LYS A 2 -21.77 15.28 3.19
C LYS A 2 -20.48 14.48 3.09
N TRP A 3 -19.93 14.37 1.88
CA TRP A 3 -18.62 13.75 1.70
C TRP A 3 -17.55 14.75 2.11
N GLU A 4 -16.57 14.28 2.87
CA GLU A 4 -15.42 15.05 3.30
C GLU A 4 -14.15 14.41 2.72
N LEU A 5 -13.26 15.26 2.22
CA LEU A 5 -11.97 14.80 1.72
C LEU A 5 -11.11 14.40 2.92
N VAL A 6 -10.71 13.13 2.97
CA VAL A 6 -9.75 12.63 3.95
C VAL A 6 -8.36 12.84 3.38
N GLU A 7 -7.63 13.80 3.93
CA GLU A 7 -6.26 14.13 3.51
C GLU A 7 -5.18 13.37 4.31
N ASP A 8 -5.52 12.89 5.50
CA ASP A 8 -4.60 12.19 6.40
C ASP A 8 -5.36 11.19 7.28
N ILE A 9 -4.84 9.96 7.38
CA ILE A 9 -5.34 8.91 8.29
C ILE A 9 -4.33 8.55 9.39
N GLY A 10 -3.29 9.37 9.56
CA GLY A 10 -2.30 9.27 10.62
C GLY A 10 -1.42 8.03 10.53
N ASP A 11 -1.32 7.30 11.62
CA ASP A 11 -0.55 6.06 11.75
C ASP A 11 -1.27 4.83 11.18
N LYS A 12 -2.35 5.03 10.42
CA LYS A 12 -3.17 3.94 9.87
C LYS A 12 -2.82 3.61 8.42
N VAL A 13 -3.23 2.41 8.03
CA VAL A 13 -3.31 1.97 6.64
C VAL A 13 -4.72 1.47 6.38
N LEU A 14 -5.28 1.86 5.23
CA LEU A 14 -6.62 1.44 4.82
C LEU A 14 -6.52 0.39 3.73
N TYR A 15 -7.21 -0.73 3.90
CA TYR A 15 -7.29 -1.80 2.92
C TYR A 15 -8.67 -1.79 2.28
N LEU A 16 -8.72 -1.62 0.96
CA LEU A 16 -9.95 -1.50 0.18
C LEU A 16 -9.98 -2.55 -0.93
N SER A 17 -11.07 -3.29 -1.04
CA SER A 17 -11.43 -4.09 -2.21
C SER A 17 -12.94 -4.00 -2.46
N PRO A 18 -13.44 -4.45 -3.63
CA PRO A 18 -14.88 -4.46 -3.88
C PRO A 18 -15.69 -5.26 -2.86
N GLY A 19 -15.10 -6.31 -2.27
CA GLY A 19 -15.79 -7.22 -1.35
C GLY A 19 -15.58 -6.94 0.14
N SER A 20 -14.57 -6.18 0.53
CA SER A 20 -14.30 -5.89 1.95
C SER A 20 -13.41 -4.66 2.11
N SER A 21 -13.53 -4.01 3.26
CA SER A 21 -12.64 -2.93 3.67
C SER A 21 -12.37 -3.00 5.16
N PHE A 22 -11.16 -2.65 5.57
CA PHE A 22 -10.81 -2.46 6.98
C PHE A 22 -9.60 -1.53 7.12
N GLY A 23 -9.43 -0.95 8.29
CA GLY A 23 -8.25 -0.18 8.66
C GLY A 23 -7.43 -0.90 9.72
N ASP A 24 -6.11 -0.72 9.69
CA ASP A 24 -5.19 -1.23 10.70
C ASP A 24 -4.13 -0.18 11.06
N THR A 25 -3.46 -0.37 12.19
CA THR A 25 -2.28 0.42 12.54
C THR A 25 -1.11 0.01 11.64
N ALA A 26 -0.49 1.00 11.02
CA ALA A 26 0.63 0.77 10.13
C ALA A 26 1.82 0.19 10.89
N ARG A 27 2.39 -0.88 10.34
CA ARG A 27 3.51 -1.59 10.97
C ARG A 27 4.82 -0.81 10.90
N THR A 28 4.94 0.08 9.91
CA THR A 28 6.10 0.93 9.71
C THR A 28 5.66 2.34 9.37
N LYS A 29 6.53 3.32 9.65
CA LYS A 29 6.31 4.71 9.24
C LYS A 29 6.12 4.83 7.73
N SER A 30 6.85 4.07 6.91
CA SER A 30 6.69 4.12 5.45
C SER A 30 5.29 3.66 5.00
N THR A 31 4.71 2.67 5.67
CA THR A 31 3.36 2.16 5.36
C THR A 31 2.20 2.99 5.94
N ALA A 32 2.47 3.89 6.88
CA ALA A 32 1.44 4.76 7.47
C ALA A 32 0.91 5.78 6.47
N ASN A 33 -0.32 6.25 6.70
CA ASN A 33 -1.02 7.19 5.84
C ASN A 33 -1.11 6.72 4.37
N THR A 34 -1.41 5.42 4.17
CA THR A 34 -1.55 4.81 2.84
C THR A 34 -2.84 4.02 2.67
N ILE A 35 -3.25 3.83 1.42
CA ILE A 35 -4.39 3.02 1.00
C ILE A 35 -3.87 1.87 0.13
N ARG A 36 -4.27 0.65 0.47
CA ARG A 36 -3.91 -0.61 -0.19
C ARG A 36 -5.14 -1.17 -0.89
N PHE A 37 -4.99 -1.56 -2.14
CA PHE A 37 -6.09 -2.06 -2.97
C PHE A 37 -5.55 -3.03 -4.04
N PRO A 38 -6.40 -3.84 -4.69
CA PRO A 38 -5.97 -4.80 -5.71
C PRO A 38 -5.61 -4.13 -7.05
N LYS A 39 -4.65 -3.21 -7.05
CA LYS A 39 -4.10 -2.57 -8.26
C LYS A 39 -2.65 -2.95 -8.47
N PHE A 40 -2.29 -3.19 -9.73
CA PHE A 40 -0.98 -3.68 -10.13
C PHE A 40 -0.44 -2.94 -11.36
N ARG A 41 0.88 -2.79 -11.42
CA ARG A 41 1.63 -2.41 -12.61
C ARG A 41 2.48 -3.61 -13.03
N GLY A 42 2.14 -4.25 -14.16
CA GLY A 42 2.65 -5.58 -14.45
C GLY A 42 2.26 -6.55 -13.33
N ASP A 43 3.25 -7.20 -12.73
CA ASP A 43 3.08 -8.12 -11.59
C ASP A 43 3.37 -7.47 -10.22
N VAL A 44 3.64 -6.16 -10.20
CA VAL A 44 3.99 -5.43 -8.98
C VAL A 44 2.78 -4.72 -8.41
N ALA A 45 2.52 -4.93 -7.12
CA ALA A 45 1.41 -4.30 -6.44
C ALA A 45 1.64 -2.80 -6.23
N VAL A 46 0.56 -2.03 -6.31
CA VAL A 46 0.56 -0.57 -6.16
C VAL A 46 -0.30 -0.17 -4.97
N PHE A 47 0.13 0.86 -4.26
CA PHE A 47 -0.62 1.50 -3.17
C PHE A 47 -0.76 3.00 -3.43
N TYR A 48 -1.70 3.65 -2.75
CA TYR A 48 -1.83 5.10 -2.77
C TYR A 48 -1.30 5.70 -1.47
N SER A 49 -0.48 6.73 -1.57
CA SER A 49 0.04 7.48 -0.43
C SER A 49 -0.71 8.80 -0.31
N LEU A 50 -1.28 9.06 0.87
CA LEU A 50 -1.97 10.32 1.14
C LEU A 50 -0.99 11.48 1.39
N ARG A 51 0.28 11.19 1.68
CA ARG A 51 1.31 12.18 1.97
C ARG A 51 1.66 13.06 0.77
N ASP A 52 1.90 12.40 -0.35
CA ASP A 52 2.29 13.01 -1.63
C ASP A 52 1.20 12.87 -2.70
N ARG A 53 0.08 12.22 -2.35
CA ARG A 53 -1.10 12.06 -3.20
C ARG A 53 -0.82 11.27 -4.48
N LYS A 54 0.13 10.33 -4.41
CA LYS A 54 0.59 9.51 -5.52
C LYS A 54 0.34 8.02 -5.31
N TYR A 55 0.22 7.31 -6.42
CA TYR A 55 0.36 5.87 -6.50
C TYR A 55 1.83 5.50 -6.48
N HIS A 56 2.19 4.45 -5.74
CA HIS A 56 3.56 3.93 -5.62
C HIS A 56 3.57 2.42 -5.80
N SER A 57 4.57 1.87 -6.47
CA SER A 57 4.79 0.42 -6.47
C SER A 57 5.50 -0.05 -5.19
N LEU A 58 5.29 -1.31 -4.83
CA LEU A 58 5.96 -1.92 -3.67
C LEU A 58 7.48 -2.00 -3.80
N ASP A 59 8.02 -2.08 -5.02
CA ASP A 59 9.46 -2.09 -5.30
C ASP A 59 10.09 -0.69 -5.34
N GLY A 60 9.28 0.38 -5.31
CA GLY A 60 9.75 1.77 -5.36
C GLY A 60 10.14 2.27 -6.75
N GLU A 61 10.00 1.48 -7.81
CA GLU A 61 10.39 1.87 -9.18
C GLU A 61 9.32 2.67 -9.94
N TYR A 62 8.13 2.84 -9.35
CA TYR A 62 7.00 3.52 -9.96
C TYR A 62 6.35 4.51 -9.01
N GLU A 63 6.10 5.71 -9.53
CA GLU A 63 5.15 6.66 -8.97
C GLU A 63 4.26 7.27 -10.06
N ALA A 64 3.02 7.61 -9.72
CA ALA A 64 2.11 8.33 -10.61
C ALA A 64 1.01 9.10 -9.87
N ASP A 65 0.52 10.18 -10.46
CA ASP A 65 -0.56 10.99 -9.88
C ASP A 65 -1.95 10.37 -10.08
N ASN A 66 -2.09 9.40 -10.98
CA ASN A 66 -3.37 8.76 -11.31
C ASN A 66 -3.21 7.25 -11.53
N ALA A 67 -4.34 6.55 -11.56
CA ALA A 67 -4.39 5.09 -11.71
C ALA A 67 -4.40 4.61 -13.17
N TYR A 68 -4.14 5.49 -14.15
CA TYR A 68 -4.20 5.11 -15.56
C TYR A 68 -3.14 4.05 -15.88
N GLY A 69 -3.54 2.99 -16.57
CA GLY A 69 -2.66 1.87 -16.91
C GLY A 69 -2.41 0.87 -15.78
N LEU A 70 -3.00 1.08 -14.59
CA LEU A 70 -2.98 0.06 -13.54
C LEU A 70 -4.03 -1.01 -13.82
N LYS A 71 -3.62 -2.28 -13.70
CA LYS A 71 -4.53 -3.42 -13.73
C LYS A 71 -5.28 -3.49 -12.40
N ILE A 72 -6.60 -3.60 -12.45
CA ILE A 72 -7.44 -3.85 -11.28
C ILE A 72 -7.82 -5.34 -11.27
N LEU A 73 -7.75 -5.98 -10.11
CA LEU A 73 -8.26 -7.33 -9.92
C LEU A 73 -9.53 -7.26 -9.06
N ASP A 74 -10.71 -7.27 -9.70
CA ASP A 74 -12.01 -7.04 -9.04
C ASP A 74 -12.37 -8.10 -7.99
N PHE A 75 -11.79 -9.30 -8.10
CA PHE A 75 -11.98 -10.41 -7.15
C PHE A 75 -10.77 -10.66 -6.25
N ALA A 76 -9.78 -9.77 -6.25
CA ALA A 76 -8.63 -9.90 -5.37
C ALA A 76 -8.82 -9.15 -4.05
N SER A 77 -8.21 -9.68 -3.00
CA SER A 77 -8.02 -8.98 -1.73
C SER A 77 -6.86 -8.00 -1.84
N TRP A 78 -6.31 -7.59 -0.70
CA TRP A 78 -5.16 -6.72 -0.60
C TRP A 78 -3.90 -7.51 -0.23
N ILE A 79 -2.73 -6.95 -0.52
CA ILE A 79 -1.46 -7.48 -0.03
C ILE A 79 -1.13 -6.77 1.28
N MET A 80 -1.04 -7.56 2.37
CA MET A 80 -0.42 -7.10 3.61
C MET A 80 1.04 -7.52 3.57
N PRO A 81 2.00 -6.58 3.39
CA PRO A 81 3.40 -6.93 3.52
C PRO A 81 3.64 -7.46 4.93
N LYS A 82 4.38 -8.57 5.03
CA LYS A 82 4.84 -9.07 6.34
C LYS A 82 5.71 -7.98 6.97
N PRO A 83 5.63 -7.78 8.30
CA PRO A 83 6.60 -6.95 9.00
C PRO A 83 7.97 -7.56 8.78
N PHE A 84 8.96 -6.73 8.46
CA PHE A 84 10.35 -7.15 8.47
C PHE A 84 10.67 -7.60 9.89
N THR A 85 10.85 -8.90 10.11
CA THR A 85 11.43 -9.39 11.35
C THR A 85 12.95 -9.35 11.20
N PRO A 86 13.72 -9.04 12.25
CA PRO A 86 15.18 -9.13 12.19
C PRO A 86 15.68 -10.51 11.71
N GLU A 87 14.89 -11.55 11.91
CA GLU A 87 15.11 -12.92 11.41
C GLU A 87 15.10 -13.04 9.88
N ASP A 88 14.50 -12.08 9.15
CA ASP A 88 14.49 -12.03 7.68
C ASP A 88 15.79 -11.45 7.09
N THR A 89 16.77 -11.02 7.93
CA THR A 89 18.09 -10.67 7.43
C THR A 89 18.85 -11.94 7.04
N PRO A 90 19.29 -12.11 5.77
CA PRO A 90 20.24 -13.17 5.46
C PRO A 90 21.48 -12.94 6.33
N ASP A 91 21.96 -14.02 6.95
CA ASP A 91 23.11 -14.02 7.85
C ASP A 91 24.33 -13.44 7.10
N LEU A 92 24.53 -12.12 7.19
CA LEU A 92 25.67 -11.42 6.60
C LEU A 92 26.85 -11.63 7.55
N THR A 93 27.29 -12.88 7.65
CA THR A 93 28.59 -13.22 8.19
C THR A 93 29.63 -12.74 7.19
N TRP A 94 30.20 -11.56 7.44
CA TRP A 94 31.43 -11.13 6.78
C TRP A 94 32.55 -12.06 7.26
N ASN A 95 32.92 -13.03 6.41
CA ASN A 95 34.16 -13.80 6.54
C ASN A 95 35.36 -12.95 6.07
#